data_AF-A0A0D6KDW7-F1
#
_entry.id   AF-A0A0D6KDW7-F1
#
_cell.length_a   1.000
_cell.length_b   1.000
_cell.length_c   1.000
_cell.angle_alpha   90.00
_cell.angle_beta   90.00
_cell.angle_gamma   90.00
#
_symmetry.space_group_name_H-M   'P 1'
#
loop_
_entity.id
_entity.type
_entity.pdbx_description
1 polymer ?
#
loop_
_entity_poly.entity_id
_entity_poly.type
_entity_poly.pdbx_seq_one_letter_code
_entity_poly.pdbx_strand_id
1 'polypeptide(L)'
;MKLFLIIFVKIERTAKESFTSSLISIAIHKGKSIMQTNLEVVQAAVTADQNGTKTLQQAILEAINEARSTCDRNGSDSTNCTVAWEIVEELQAEKAHQQQAKKRKTFLESYCEQHPEAIECLIYDV
;
A
#
# COMPACT_ATOMS: atom_id res chain seq x y z
N MET A 1 9.62 21.30 -4.70
CA MET A 1 10.52 20.20 -5.13
C MET A 1 11.05 19.33 -3.98
N LYS A 2 11.13 19.79 -2.73
CA LYS A 2 11.57 18.94 -1.58
C LYS A 2 10.58 17.87 -1.14
N LEU A 3 9.29 17.98 -1.50
CA LEU A 3 8.25 17.02 -1.11
C LEU A 3 8.34 15.68 -1.87
N PHE A 4 8.84 15.68 -3.11
CA PHE A 4 9.01 14.47 -3.92
C PHE A 4 10.11 13.53 -3.40
N LEU A 5 11.16 14.07 -2.76
CA LEU A 5 12.26 13.28 -2.19
C LEU A 5 11.86 12.56 -0.90
N ILE A 6 10.95 13.12 -0.10
CA ILE A 6 10.49 12.50 1.15
C ILE A 6 9.56 11.30 0.84
N ILE A 7 8.73 11.42 -0.19
CA ILE A 7 7.83 10.35 -0.65
C ILE A 7 8.66 9.15 -1.17
N PHE A 8 9.73 9.39 -1.93
CA PHE A 8 10.62 8.32 -2.43
C PHE A 8 11.35 7.57 -1.31
N VAL A 9 11.85 8.27 -0.28
CA VAL A 9 12.53 7.63 0.87
C VAL A 9 11.55 6.84 1.74
N LYS A 10 10.27 7.25 1.80
CA LYS A 10 9.23 6.50 2.53
C LYS A 10 8.87 5.19 1.81
N ILE A 11 8.87 5.17 0.47
CA ILE A 11 8.61 3.98 -0.37
C ILE A 11 9.66 2.88 -0.18
N GLU A 12 10.94 3.22 0.04
CA GLU A 12 11.99 2.22 0.31
C GLU A 12 11.92 1.63 1.74
N ARG A 13 11.41 2.38 2.72
CA ARG A 13 11.24 1.86 4.10
C ARG A 13 10.00 1.00 4.27
N THR A 14 8.93 1.24 3.51
CA THR A 14 7.66 0.49 3.65
C THR A 14 7.73 -0.95 3.15
N ALA A 15 8.74 -1.31 2.35
CA ALA A 15 8.86 -2.67 1.82
C ALA A 15 9.35 -3.72 2.85
N LYS A 16 9.80 -3.32 4.05
CA LYS A 16 10.36 -4.25 5.04
C LYS A 16 9.53 -4.45 6.31
N GLU A 17 8.48 -3.65 6.52
CA GLU A 17 7.66 -3.70 7.76
C GLU A 17 6.19 -4.09 7.55
N SER A 18 5.74 -4.34 6.32
CA SER A 18 4.33 -4.62 6.02
C SER A 18 3.94 -6.10 6.06
N PHE A 19 4.72 -6.93 6.76
CA PHE A 19 4.32 -8.32 7.04
C PHE A 19 4.31 -8.54 8.55
N THR A 20 3.13 -8.34 9.13
CA THR A 20 2.67 -8.82 10.44
C THR A 20 3.21 -8.10 11.69
N SER A 21 2.28 -7.75 12.59
CA SER A 21 2.50 -7.61 14.04
C SER A 21 2.85 -6.24 14.65
N SER A 22 2.11 -5.17 14.33
CA SER A 22 2.10 -4.00 15.25
C SER A 22 0.78 -3.21 15.35
N LEU A 23 -0.38 -3.84 15.10
CA LEU A 23 -1.69 -3.20 15.38
C LEU A 23 -2.32 -3.63 16.71
N ILE A 24 -1.60 -4.37 17.55
CA ILE A 24 -2.04 -4.65 18.93
C ILE A 24 -1.32 -3.67 19.85
N SER A 25 -1.92 -2.49 20.06
CA SER A 25 -1.99 -1.74 21.33
C SER A 25 -2.01 -0.22 21.09
N ILE A 26 -2.99 0.45 21.73
CA ILE A 26 -3.12 1.91 21.93
C ILE A 26 -3.82 2.68 20.79
N ALA A 27 -5.16 2.59 20.70
CA ALA A 27 -6.07 3.75 20.52
C ALA A 27 -7.53 3.27 20.35
N ILE A 28 -8.23 3.04 21.47
CA ILE A 28 -9.61 2.58 21.50
C ILE A 28 -10.57 3.79 21.52
N HIS A 29 -11.46 3.85 20.51
CA HIS A 29 -12.87 4.32 20.51
C HIS A 29 -13.34 5.33 19.45
N LYS A 30 -12.48 6.11 18.78
CA LYS A 30 -12.90 6.91 17.60
C LYS A 30 -12.27 6.50 16.26
N GLY A 31 -11.12 5.81 16.28
CA GLY A 31 -10.42 5.34 15.07
C GLY A 31 -10.99 4.07 14.45
N LYS A 32 -11.77 3.27 15.19
CA LYS A 32 -12.26 1.96 14.74
C LYS A 32 -13.22 2.02 13.55
N SER A 33 -14.00 3.11 13.42
CA SER A 33 -14.95 3.25 12.31
C SER A 33 -14.27 3.70 11.01
N ILE A 34 -13.30 4.61 11.10
CA ILE A 34 -12.66 5.26 9.93
C ILE A 34 -11.63 4.33 9.28
N MET A 35 -10.82 3.65 10.09
CA MET A 35 -9.80 2.71 9.59
C MET A 35 -10.43 1.48 8.91
N GLN A 36 -11.62 1.08 9.37
CA GLN A 36 -12.41 0.03 8.74
C GLN A 36 -12.95 0.45 7.36
N THR A 37 -13.33 1.73 7.19
CA THR A 37 -13.89 2.23 5.91
C THR A 37 -12.82 2.27 4.83
N ASN A 38 -11.58 2.65 5.17
CA ASN A 38 -10.47 2.69 4.21
C ASN A 38 -10.14 1.30 3.67
N LEU A 39 -10.12 0.29 4.54
CA LEU A 39 -9.84 -1.10 4.15
C LEU A 39 -10.93 -1.65 3.21
N GLU A 40 -12.19 -1.33 3.45
CA GLU A 40 -13.31 -1.75 2.60
C GLU A 40 -13.23 -1.14 1.19
N VAL A 41 -12.89 0.15 1.08
CA VAL A 41 -12.72 0.84 -0.21
C VAL A 41 -11.55 0.25 -1.01
N VAL A 42 -10.42 -0.01 -0.36
CA VAL A 42 -9.24 -0.62 -0.99
C VAL A 42 -9.57 -2.03 -1.48
N GLN A 43 -10.21 -2.86 -0.64
CA GLN A 43 -10.56 -4.23 -1.00
C GLN A 43 -11.56 -4.29 -2.16
N ALA A 44 -12.53 -3.36 -2.22
CA ALA A 44 -13.46 -3.26 -3.33
C ALA A 44 -12.72 -2.92 -4.64
N ALA A 45 -11.76 -1.98 -4.61
CA ALA A 45 -10.95 -1.62 -5.77
C ALA A 45 -10.05 -2.78 -6.24
N VAL A 46 -9.44 -3.52 -5.31
CA VAL A 46 -8.65 -4.72 -5.63
C VAL A 46 -9.50 -5.79 -6.30
N THR A 47 -10.70 -6.03 -5.78
CA THR A 47 -11.62 -7.04 -6.33
C THR A 47 -12.08 -6.65 -7.74
N ALA A 48 -12.33 -5.37 -7.97
CA ALA A 48 -12.69 -4.84 -9.29
C ALA A 48 -11.54 -4.90 -10.33
N ASP A 49 -10.29 -4.80 -9.87
CA ASP A 49 -9.11 -4.97 -10.74
C ASP A 49 -8.93 -6.45 -11.11
N GLN A 50 -9.04 -7.35 -10.12
CA GLN A 50 -8.93 -8.80 -10.34
C GLN A 50 -10.02 -9.35 -11.27
N ASN A 51 -11.24 -8.85 -11.18
CA ASN A 51 -12.35 -9.27 -12.05
C ASN A 51 -12.38 -8.53 -13.41
N GLY A 52 -11.47 -7.58 -13.65
CA GLY A 52 -11.35 -6.82 -14.90
C GLY A 52 -12.44 -5.78 -15.15
N THR A 53 -13.29 -5.48 -14.16
CA THR A 53 -14.35 -4.46 -14.30
C THR A 53 -13.81 -3.05 -14.20
N LYS A 54 -12.75 -2.84 -13.42
CA LYS A 54 -12.10 -1.53 -13.24
C LYS A 54 -10.68 -1.70 -12.74
N THR A 55 -9.74 -1.03 -13.38
CA THR A 55 -8.32 -1.13 -13.01
C THR A 55 -8.02 -0.36 -11.71
N LEU A 56 -7.01 -0.82 -10.96
CA LEU A 56 -6.49 -0.09 -9.80
C LEU A 56 -6.02 1.32 -10.17
N GLN A 57 -5.46 1.50 -11.38
CA GLN A 57 -5.07 2.82 -11.86
C GLN A 57 -6.27 3.77 -11.99
N GLN A 58 -7.41 3.29 -12.49
CA GLN A 58 -8.63 4.09 -12.56
C GLN A 58 -9.16 4.42 -11.16
N ALA A 59 -9.17 3.43 -10.25
CA ALA A 59 -9.58 3.66 -8.86
C ALA A 59 -8.72 4.72 -8.16
N ILE A 60 -7.40 4.71 -8.35
CA ILE A 60 -6.49 5.72 -7.79
C ILE A 60 -6.81 7.11 -8.34
N LEU A 61 -7.05 7.25 -9.64
CA LEU A 61 -7.36 8.56 -10.25
C LEU A 61 -8.68 9.14 -9.73
N GLU A 62 -9.68 8.29 -9.53
CA GLU A 62 -10.95 8.69 -8.93
C GLU A 62 -10.77 9.10 -7.46
N ALA A 63 -10.05 8.31 -6.66
CA ALA A 63 -9.75 8.62 -5.28
C ALA A 63 -8.98 9.94 -5.13
N ILE A 64 -8.06 10.27 -6.05
CA ILE A 64 -7.37 11.57 -6.08
C ILE A 64 -8.36 12.72 -6.29
N ASN A 65 -9.31 12.56 -7.21
CA ASN A 65 -10.33 13.59 -7.46
C ASN A 65 -11.27 13.75 -6.26
N GLU A 66 -11.64 12.64 -5.62
CA GLU A 66 -12.45 12.63 -4.41
C GLU A 66 -11.71 13.28 -3.23
N ALA A 67 -10.42 12.97 -3.05
CA ALA A 67 -9.60 13.58 -2.01
C ALA A 67 -9.51 15.10 -2.19
N ARG A 68 -9.23 15.58 -3.41
CA ARG A 68 -9.23 17.02 -3.72
C ARG A 68 -10.56 17.68 -3.39
N SER A 69 -11.67 17.13 -3.91
CA SER A 69 -13.02 17.64 -3.65
C SER A 69 -13.36 17.65 -2.16
N THR A 70 -12.94 16.62 -1.43
CA THR A 70 -13.16 16.51 0.03
C THR A 70 -12.38 17.57 0.79
N CYS A 71 -11.11 17.80 0.43
CA CYS A 71 -10.29 18.84 1.02
C CYS A 71 -10.82 20.25 0.71
N ASP A 72 -11.27 20.50 -0.53
CA ASP A 72 -11.83 21.79 -0.93
C ASP A 72 -13.13 22.10 -0.16
N ARG A 73 -13.95 21.09 0.10
CA ARG A 73 -15.23 21.24 0.81
C ARG A 73 -15.10 21.32 2.33
N ASN A 74 -14.19 20.54 2.92
CA ASN A 74 -14.09 20.39 4.38
C ASN A 74 -12.92 21.17 4.98
N GLY A 75 -12.02 21.71 4.14
CA GLY A 75 -10.77 22.34 4.55
C GLY A 75 -9.59 21.37 4.49
N SER A 76 -8.40 21.90 4.16
CA SER A 76 -7.17 21.12 3.97
C SER A 76 -6.73 20.35 5.22
N ASP A 77 -7.02 20.88 6.41
CA ASP A 77 -6.57 20.31 7.68
C ASP A 77 -7.69 19.49 8.37
N SER A 78 -8.79 19.25 7.66
CA SER A 78 -9.91 18.46 8.18
C SER A 78 -9.58 16.98 8.23
N THR A 79 -10.12 16.26 9.21
CA THR A 79 -10.00 14.80 9.30
C THR A 79 -10.45 14.11 8.02
N ASN A 80 -11.51 14.60 7.37
CA ASN A 80 -12.03 14.01 6.14
C ASN A 80 -11.05 14.17 4.97
N CYS A 81 -10.36 15.31 4.87
CA CYS A 81 -9.31 15.50 3.87
C CYS A 81 -8.16 14.52 4.08
N THR A 82 -7.69 14.38 5.32
CA THR A 82 -6.62 13.42 5.67
C THR A 82 -7.00 11.99 5.31
N VAL A 83 -8.20 11.56 5.70
CA VAL A 83 -8.70 10.20 5.42
C VAL A 83 -8.83 9.93 3.93
N ALA A 84 -9.31 10.91 3.15
CA ALA A 84 -9.42 10.73 1.70
C ALA A 84 -8.05 10.58 1.03
N TRP A 85 -7.02 11.27 1.54
CA TRP A 85 -5.64 11.05 1.08
C TRP A 85 -5.05 9.73 1.57
N GLU A 86 -5.38 9.25 2.78
CA GLU A 86 -4.98 7.91 3.24
C GLU A 86 -5.47 6.82 2.27
N ILE A 87 -6.71 6.93 1.78
CA ILE A 87 -7.24 5.98 0.78
C ILE A 87 -6.40 5.99 -0.51
N VAL A 88 -5.97 7.17 -0.97
CA VAL A 88 -5.10 7.29 -2.14
C VAL A 88 -3.75 6.61 -1.89
N GLU A 89 -3.18 6.81 -0.71
CA GLU A 89 -1.90 6.20 -0.33
C GLU A 89 -2.00 4.68 -0.28
N GLU A 90 -3.06 4.13 0.32
CA GLU A 90 -3.26 2.67 0.40
C GLU A 90 -3.48 2.03 -0.98
N LEU A 91 -4.27 2.66 -1.86
CA LEU A 91 -4.45 2.17 -3.23
C LEU A 91 -3.15 2.18 -4.03
N GLN A 92 -2.30 3.20 -3.84
CA GLN A 92 -1.00 3.28 -4.48
C GLN A 92 -0.03 2.23 -3.94
N ALA A 93 -0.04 2.00 -2.62
CA ALA A 93 0.74 0.95 -1.98
C ALA A 93 0.36 -0.43 -2.53
N GLU A 94 -0.94 -0.73 -2.63
CA GLU A 94 -1.40 -2.00 -3.19
C GLU A 94 -1.04 -2.15 -4.67
N LYS A 95 -1.17 -1.09 -5.47
CA LYS A 95 -0.71 -1.14 -6.87
C LYS A 95 0.80 -1.44 -6.96
N ALA A 96 1.62 -0.83 -6.10
CA ALA A 96 3.05 -1.10 -6.04
C ALA A 96 3.33 -2.55 -5.58
N HIS A 97 2.60 -3.04 -4.60
CA HIS A 97 2.65 -4.43 -4.14
C HIS A 97 2.34 -5.42 -5.28
N GLN A 98 1.27 -5.19 -6.04
CA GLN A 98 0.96 -6.01 -7.21
C GLN A 98 2.04 -5.94 -8.30
N GLN A 99 2.64 -4.76 -8.52
CA GLN A 99 3.74 -4.63 -9.46
C GLN A 99 4.98 -5.41 -9.01
N GLN A 100 5.25 -5.43 -7.70
CA GLN A 100 6.34 -6.23 -7.12
C GLN A 100 6.05 -7.73 -7.25
N ALA A 101 4.82 -8.17 -6.98
CA ALA A 101 4.40 -9.55 -7.16
C ALA A 101 4.47 -10.02 -8.62
N LYS A 102 4.30 -9.09 -9.58
CA LYS A 102 4.45 -9.36 -11.03
C LYS A 102 5.91 -9.41 -11.49
N LYS A 103 6.89 -9.00 -10.67
CA LYS A 103 8.30 -9.11 -11.05
C LYS A 103 8.65 -10.58 -11.19
N ARG A 104 9.28 -10.93 -12.32
CA ARG A 104 9.77 -12.29 -12.51
C ARG A 104 10.91 -12.55 -11.54
N LYS A 105 10.90 -13.74 -10.93
CA LYS A 105 12.02 -14.20 -10.13
C LYS A 105 13.28 -14.22 -10.98
N THR A 106 14.39 -13.79 -10.40
CA THR A 106 15.69 -13.94 -11.03
C THR A 106 16.05 -15.43 -11.14
N PHE A 107 17.04 -15.74 -11.96
CA PHE A 107 17.53 -17.11 -12.08
C PHE A 107 18.06 -17.64 -10.73
N LEU A 108 18.75 -16.78 -9.96
CA LEU A 108 19.25 -17.12 -8.63
C LEU A 108 18.11 -17.38 -7.64
N GLU A 109 17.10 -16.52 -7.58
CA GLU A 109 15.92 -16.73 -6.72
C GLU A 109 15.22 -18.06 -7.04
N SER A 110 15.01 -18.33 -8.33
CA SER A 110 14.37 -19.58 -8.78
C SER A 110 15.21 -20.82 -8.47
N TYR A 111 16.54 -20.68 -8.54
CA TYR A 111 17.48 -21.74 -8.18
C TYR A 111 17.48 -22.01 -6.67
N CYS A 112 17.55 -20.96 -5.84
CA CYS A 112 17.56 -21.07 -4.39
C CYS A 112 16.25 -21.62 -3.80
N GLU A 113 15.12 -21.45 -4.48
CA GLU A 113 13.86 -22.10 -4.09
C GLU A 113 13.87 -23.61 -4.31
N GLN A 114 14.62 -24.09 -5.30
CA GLN A 114 14.73 -25.51 -5.62
C GLN A 114 15.90 -26.19 -4.91
N HIS A 115 16.94 -25.42 -4.58
CA HIS A 115 18.18 -25.86 -3.95
C HIS A 115 18.54 -24.97 -2.75
N PRO A 116 17.76 -24.98 -1.67
CA PRO A 116 18.01 -24.15 -0.49
C PRO A 116 19.35 -24.49 0.21
N GLU A 117 19.88 -25.70 0.00
CA GLU A 117 21.16 -26.16 0.52
C GLU A 117 22.39 -25.65 -0.24
N ALA A 118 22.20 -25.07 -1.43
CA ALA A 118 23.31 -24.56 -2.22
C ALA A 118 24.02 -23.41 -1.49
N ILE A 119 25.34 -23.33 -1.63
CA ILE A 119 26.20 -22.38 -0.90
C ILE A 119 25.79 -20.93 -1.20
N GLU A 120 25.42 -20.66 -2.45
CA GLU A 120 24.94 -19.37 -2.94
C GLU A 120 23.59 -18.92 -2.33
N CYS A 121 22.88 -19.84 -1.67
CA CYS A 121 21.53 -19.64 -1.13
C CYS A 121 21.49 -19.64 0.40
N LEU A 122 22.61 -19.92 1.07
CA LEU A 122 22.70 -19.92 2.53
C LEU A 122 22.58 -18.49 3.06
N ILE A 123 21.53 -18.25 3.84
CA ILE A 123 21.34 -17.00 4.59
C ILE A 123 21.80 -17.28 6.02
N TYR A 124 22.77 -16.49 6.49
CA TYR A 124 23.28 -16.56 7.85
C TYR A 124 22.66 -15.43 8.68
N ASP A 125 22.16 -15.77 9.86
CA ASP A 125 21.75 -14.75 10.84
C ASP A 125 23.00 -14.01 11.34
N VAL A 126 22.94 -12.68 11.31
CA VAL A 126 24.00 -11.75 11.78
C VAL A 126 23.55 -10.97 13.00
#